data_AF-A0A099L9E7-F1
#
_entry.id   AF-A0A099L9E7-F1
#
_cell.length_a   1.000
_cell.length_b   1.000
_cell.length_c   1.000
_cell.angle_alpha   90.00
_cell.angle_beta   90.00
_cell.angle_gamma   90.00
#
_symmetry.space_group_name_H-M   'P 1'
#
loop_
_entity.id
_entity.type
_entity.pdbx_description
1 polymer ?
#
loop_
_entity_poly.entity_id
_entity_poly.type
_entity_poly.pdbx_seq_one_letter_code
_entity_poly.pdbx_strand_id
1 'polypeptide(L)'
;MSVMVNEVFALKIKKLLIGVRIYFSSLFIASIVASLCCAYLGEANLIVITISLLIGSLHGIYSIIRIYQTIGFDRYYQQVAKINDE
;
A
#
# COMPACT_ATOMS: atom_id res chain seq x y z
N MET A 1 -19.45 -3.11 25.78
CA MET A 1 -18.44 -2.08 25.42
C MET A 1 -17.05 -2.67 25.10
N SER A 2 -16.57 -3.69 25.83
CA SER A 2 -15.29 -4.37 25.55
C SER A 2 -15.22 -5.08 24.18
N VAL A 3 -16.31 -5.71 23.73
CA VAL A 3 -16.35 -6.47 22.45
C VAL A 3 -16.15 -5.57 21.22
N MET A 4 -16.76 -4.38 21.22
CA MET A 4 -16.67 -3.43 20.09
C MET A 4 -15.26 -2.86 19.90
N VAL A 5 -14.51 -2.64 20.98
CA VAL A 5 -13.13 -2.14 20.92
C VAL A 5 -12.21 -3.19 20.29
N ASN A 6 -12.45 -4.47 20.59
CA ASN A 6 -11.64 -5.57 20.08
C ASN A 6 -11.82 -5.76 18.57
N GLU A 7 -13.05 -5.61 18.06
CA GLU A 7 -13.33 -5.68 16.61
C GLU A 7 -12.72 -4.51 15.84
N VAL A 8 -12.82 -3.28 16.36
CA VAL A 8 -12.22 -2.09 15.72
C VAL A 8 -10.69 -2.20 15.69
N PHE A 9 -10.08 -2.73 16.75
CA PHE A 9 -8.65 -2.94 16.82
C PHE A 9 -8.19 -4.03 15.84
N ALA A 10 -8.91 -5.15 15.77
CA ALA A 10 -8.63 -6.22 14.82
C ALA A 10 -8.76 -5.75 13.36
N LEU A 11 -9.75 -4.92 13.05
CA LEU A 11 -9.91 -4.29 11.74
C LEU A 11 -8.75 -3.34 11.39
N LYS A 12 -8.28 -2.53 12.34
CA LYS A 12 -7.10 -1.67 12.15
C LYS A 12 -5.84 -2.50 11.88
N ILE A 13 -5.62 -3.58 12.64
CA ILE A 13 -4.47 -4.48 12.44
C ILE A 13 -4.51 -5.11 11.04
N LYS A 14 -5.66 -5.65 10.62
CA LYS A 14 -5.80 -6.25 9.28
C LYS A 14 -5.49 -5.24 8.16
N LYS A 15 -6.00 -4.01 8.29
CA LYS A 15 -5.70 -2.92 7.34
C LYS A 15 -4.20 -2.61 7.30
N LEU A 16 -3.57 -2.45 8.47
CA LEU A 16 -2.13 -2.21 8.58
C LEU A 16 -1.31 -3.32 7.89
N LEU A 17 -1.65 -4.59 8.13
CA LEU A 17 -0.94 -5.74 7.58
C LEU A 17 -1.04 -5.81 6.06
N ILE A 18 -2.21 -5.50 5.50
CA ILE A 18 -2.40 -5.36 4.04
C ILE A 18 -1.55 -4.21 3.50
N GLY A 19 -1.55 -3.06 4.17
CA GLY A 19 -0.75 -1.91 3.77
C GLY A 19 0.75 -2.23 3.74
N VAL A 20 1.25 -2.86 4.80
CA VAL A 20 2.65 -3.32 4.89
C VAL A 20 2.98 -4.29 3.76
N ARG A 21 2.09 -5.25 3.45
CA ARG A 21 2.30 -6.20 2.35
C ARG A 21 2.42 -5.50 0.99
N ILE A 22 1.55 -4.52 0.72
CA ILE A 22 1.60 -3.73 -0.53
C ILE A 22 2.91 -2.94 -0.61
N TYR A 23 3.31 -2.31 0.49
CA TYR A 23 4.57 -1.55 0.56
C TYR A 23 5.78 -2.44 0.23
N PHE A 24 5.89 -3.59 0.89
CA PHE A 24 6.99 -4.52 0.65
C PHE A 24 6.97 -5.10 -0.76
N SER A 25 5.80 -5.40 -1.34
CA SER A 25 5.71 -5.82 -2.74
C SER A 25 6.22 -4.75 -3.70
N SER A 26 5.88 -3.47 -3.45
CA SER A 26 6.35 -2.35 -4.28
C SER A 26 7.87 -2.17 -4.18
N LEU A 27 8.42 -2.28 -2.97
CA LEU A 27 9.87 -2.26 -2.75
C LEU A 27 10.59 -3.42 -3.44
N PHE A 28 10.03 -4.63 -3.35
CA PHE A 28 10.61 -5.81 -3.99
C PHE A 28 10.73 -5.65 -5.50
N ILE A 29 9.67 -5.14 -6.15
CA ILE A 29 9.69 -4.85 -7.59
C ILE A 29 10.73 -3.77 -7.90
N ALA A 30 10.81 -2.70 -7.10
CA ALA A 30 11.81 -1.66 -7.28
C ALA A 30 13.25 -2.18 -7.14
N SER A 31 13.50 -3.11 -6.21
CA SER A 31 14.81 -3.77 -6.06
C SER A 31 15.18 -4.62 -7.27
N ILE A 32 14.20 -5.30 -7.90
CA ILE A 32 14.44 -6.03 -9.15
C ILE A 32 14.82 -5.07 -10.27
N VAL A 33 14.07 -3.97 -10.43
CA VAL A 33 14.35 -2.95 -11.45
C VAL A 33 15.74 -2.35 -11.22
N ALA A 34 16.09 -1.99 -9.98
CA ALA A 34 17.41 -1.49 -9.64
C ALA A 34 18.52 -2.49 -10.01
N SER A 35 18.31 -3.78 -9.72
CA SER A 35 19.26 -4.85 -10.03
C SER A 35 19.47 -5.01 -11.54
N LEU A 36 18.39 -4.97 -12.32
CA LEU A 36 18.44 -5.02 -13.78
C LEU A 36 19.17 -3.81 -14.36
N CYS A 37 18.92 -2.61 -13.83
CA CYS A 37 19.62 -1.40 -14.26
C CYS A 37 21.13 -1.47 -13.94
N CYS A 38 21.50 -1.95 -12.75
CA CYS A 38 22.92 -2.14 -12.40
C CYS A 38 23.58 -3.21 -13.28
N ALA A 39 22.87 -4.30 -13.59
CA ALA A 39 23.36 -5.33 -14.50
C ALA A 39 23.59 -4.78 -15.92
N TYR A 40 22.69 -3.92 -16.40
CA TYR A 40 22.82 -3.25 -17.69
C TYR A 40 24.01 -2.27 -17.75
N LEU A 41 24.25 -1.54 -16.67
CA LEU A 41 25.39 -0.61 -16.55
C LEU A 41 26.72 -1.34 -16.34
N GLY A 42 26.70 -2.62 -15.96
CA GLY A 42 27.89 -3.41 -15.66
C GLY A 42 28.55 -3.07 -14.31
N GLU A 43 27.98 -2.13 -13.56
CA GLU A 43 28.49 -1.68 -12.27
C GLU A 43 27.35 -1.38 -11.29
N ALA A 44 27.63 -1.56 -9.99
CA ALA A 44 26.69 -1.23 -8.94
C ALA A 44 26.65 0.29 -8.76
N ASN A 45 25.55 0.92 -9.19
CA ASN A 45 25.37 2.36 -9.06
C ASN A 45 24.44 2.70 -7.89
N LEU A 46 25.02 3.26 -6.84
CA LEU A 46 24.32 3.65 -5.60
C LEU A 46 23.17 4.64 -5.85
N ILE A 47 23.32 5.54 -6.82
CA ILE A 47 22.29 6.52 -7.18
C ILE A 47 21.07 5.81 -7.77
N VAL A 48 21.29 4.88 -8.70
CA VAL A 48 20.22 4.10 -9.35
C VAL A 48 19.46 3.27 -8.34
N ILE A 49 20.18 2.62 -7.42
CA ILE A 49 19.57 1.83 -6.34
C ILE A 49 18.71 2.73 -5.44
N THR A 50 19.26 3.87 -5.03
CA THR A 50 18.58 4.81 -4.12
C THR A 50 17.31 5.39 -4.76
N ILE A 51 17.40 5.85 -6.01
CA ILE A 51 16.26 6.39 -6.76
C ILE A 51 15.19 5.33 -6.95
N SER A 52 15.59 4.12 -7.35
CA SER A 52 14.65 3.01 -7.56
C SER A 52 13.89 2.67 -6.28
N LEU A 53 14.59 2.56 -5.15
CA LEU A 53 13.97 2.32 -3.84
C LEU A 53 13.06 3.48 -3.40
N LEU A 54 13.45 4.74 -3.65
CA LEU A 54 12.63 5.92 -3.39
C LEU A 54 11.31 5.88 -4.18
N ILE A 55 11.39 5.61 -5.48
CA ILE A 55 10.22 5.49 -6.36
C ILE A 55 9.34 4.32 -5.90
N GLY A 56 9.93 3.16 -5.61
CA GLY A 56 9.21 2.00 -5.07
C GLY A 56 8.48 2.29 -3.76
N SER A 57 9.12 3.05 -2.86
CA SER A 57 8.55 3.47 -1.59
C SER A 57 7.37 4.43 -1.80
N LEU A 58 7.55 5.47 -2.61
CA LEU A 58 6.51 6.44 -2.94
C LEU A 58 5.31 5.76 -3.61
N HIS A 59 5.55 4.87 -4.56
CA HIS A 59 4.50 4.11 -5.23
C HIS A 59 3.75 3.19 -4.25
N GLY A 60 4.46 2.55 -3.33
CA GLY A 60 3.86 1.73 -2.27
C GLY A 60 2.94 2.54 -1.36
N ILE A 61 3.41 3.70 -0.87
CA ILE A 61 2.62 4.61 -0.04
C ILE A 61 1.39 5.12 -0.81
N TYR A 62 1.57 5.56 -2.04
CA TYR A 62 0.48 6.06 -2.88
C TYR A 62 -0.58 4.99 -3.13
N SER A 63 -0.16 3.76 -3.43
CA SER A 63 -1.07 2.62 -3.62
C SER A 63 -1.89 2.33 -2.37
N ILE A 64 -1.27 2.38 -1.19
CA ILE A 64 -1.94 2.19 0.10
C ILE A 64 -2.98 3.30 0.34
N ILE A 65 -2.61 4.57 0.12
CA ILE A 65 -3.53 5.70 0.26
C ILE A 65 -4.73 5.53 -0.68
N ARG A 66 -4.47 5.23 -1.95
CA ARG A 66 -5.52 5.01 -2.95
C ARG A 66 -6.46 3.89 -2.54
N ILE A 67 -5.93 2.75 -2.09
CA ILE A 67 -6.74 1.61 -1.63
C ILE A 67 -7.58 2.00 -0.42
N TYR A 68 -7.03 2.74 0.54
CA TYR A 68 -7.81 3.21 1.68
C TYR A 68 -8.90 4.21 1.30
N GLN A 69 -8.61 5.10 0.36
CA GLN A 69 -9.60 6.04 -0.17
C GLN A 69 -10.70 5.30 -0.92
N THR A 70 -10.36 4.35 -1.82
CA THR A 70 -11.34 3.54 -2.54
C THR A 70 -12.22 2.74 -1.58
N ILE A 71 -11.65 2.05 -0.59
CA ILE A 71 -12.42 1.30 0.41
C ILE A 71 -13.30 2.24 1.27
N GLY A 72 -12.80 3.42 1.60
CA GLY A 72 -13.56 4.44 2.33
C GLY A 72 -14.75 4.95 1.52
N PHE A 73 -14.54 5.18 0.22
CA PHE A 73 -15.56 5.63 -0.72
C PHE A 73 -16.61 4.56 -0.97
N ASP A 74 -16.20 3.31 -1.10
CA ASP A 74 -17.09 2.16 -1.32
C ASP A 74 -18.01 1.93 -0.12
N ARG A 75 -17.49 2.09 1.10
CA ARG A 75 -18.30 2.05 2.33
C ARG A 75 -19.29 3.21 2.43
N TYR A 76 -18.90 4.40 1.98
CA TYR A 76 -19.80 5.56 1.94
C TYR A 76 -20.95 5.31 0.95
N TYR A 77 -20.64 4.81 -0.25
CA TYR A 77 -21.64 4.48 -1.26
C TYR A 77 -22.62 3.40 -0.78
N GLN A 78 -22.11 2.35 -0.10
CA GLN A 78 -22.96 1.32 0.50
C GLN A 78 -23.88 1.85 1.61
N GLN A 79 -23.44 2.85 2.39
CA GLN A 79 -24.29 3.49 3.39
C GLN A 79 -25.37 4.36 2.76
N VAL A 80 -25.01 5.15 1.74
CA VAL A 80 -25.99 6.01 1.03
C VAL A 80 -27.01 5.16 0.27
N ALA A 81 -26.60 4.05 -0.35
CA ALA A 81 -27.52 3.12 -1.00
C ALA A 81 -28.54 2.53 -0.01
N LYS A 82 -28.09 2.12 1.19
CA LYS A 82 -28.98 1.61 2.24
C LYS A 82 -30.00 2.61 2.76
N ILE A 83 -29.68 3.91 2.75
CA ILE A 83 -30.57 4.98 3.22
C ILE A 83 -31.62 5.33 2.16
N ASN A 84 -31.33 5.11 0.87
CA ASN A 84 -32.27 5.38 -0.23
C ASN A 84 -33.24 4.22 -0.52
N ASP A 85 -33.04 3.05 0.09
CA ASP A 85 -33.92 1.88 0.01
C ASP A 85 -34.91 1.76 1.21
N GLU A 86 -34.85 2.70 2.17
CA GLU A 86 -35.86 2.90 3.25
C GLU A 86 -36.80 4.08 2.92
#